data_AF-A0A1V6EI82-F1
#
_entry.id   AF-A0A1V6EI82-F1
#
_cell.length_a   1.000
_cell.length_b   1.000
_cell.length_c   1.000
_cell.angle_alpha   90.00
_cell.angle_beta   90.00
_cell.angle_gamma   90.00
#
_symmetry.space_group_name_H-M   'P 1'
#
loop_
_entity.id
_entity.type
_entity.pdbx_description
1 polymer ?
#
loop_
_entity_poly.entity_id
_entity_poly.type
_entity_poly.pdbx_seq_one_letter_code
_entity_poly.pdbx_strand_id
1 'polypeptide(L)'
;MLLLGVTEDKGWLTATFNLTYRVGWENIQKGVGTAYRYFKKTEILVDDKPVNITSGEDIMKLEEAGSMTIRGLSTIIKVPLMITFYNQLQTVNVALPAQNEEFSNTDYQKFNMSLGQYMDSIELAMYR
;
A
#
# COMPACT_ATOMS: atom_id res chain seq x y z
N MET A 1 2.19 -11.07 3.30
CA MET A 1 2.86 -10.06 4.13
C MET A 1 2.47 -10.29 5.58
N LEU A 2 3.38 -10.06 6.52
CA LEU A 2 3.11 -10.18 7.95
C LEU A 2 2.81 -8.78 8.52
N LEU A 3 1.64 -8.58 9.13
CA LEU A 3 1.37 -7.39 9.91
C LEU A 3 2.29 -7.38 11.15
N LEU A 4 3.08 -6.32 11.33
CA LEU A 4 3.98 -6.14 12.49
C LEU A 4 3.31 -5.36 13.61
N GLY A 5 2.39 -4.46 13.28
CA GLY A 5 1.67 -3.65 14.25
C GLY A 5 0.74 -2.67 13.57
N VAL A 6 -0.25 -2.22 14.34
CA VAL A 6 -1.17 -1.14 13.97
C VAL A 6 -1.26 -0.17 15.14
N THR A 7 -1.19 1.12 14.84
CA THR A 7 -1.31 2.20 15.80
C THR A 7 -2.35 3.20 15.32
N GLU A 8 -3.17 3.69 16.25
CA GLU A 8 -4.10 4.77 15.99
C GLU A 8 -3.53 6.08 16.55
N ASP A 9 -3.40 7.10 15.70
CA ASP A 9 -3.06 8.47 16.12
C ASP A 9 -4.00 9.47 15.46
N LYS A 10 -4.66 10.30 16.27
CA LYS A 10 -5.52 11.41 15.83
C LYS A 10 -6.52 11.04 14.73
N GLY A 11 -7.14 9.85 14.83
CA GLY A 11 -8.13 9.38 13.86
C GLY A 11 -7.55 8.81 12.56
N TRP A 12 -6.26 8.50 12.54
CA TRP A 12 -5.59 7.74 11.47
C TRP A 12 -5.04 6.44 12.03
N LEU A 13 -5.28 5.33 11.32
CA LEU A 13 -4.61 4.08 11.56
C LEU A 13 -3.38 4.01 10.67
N THR A 14 -2.23 3.76 11.29
CA THR A 14 -0.98 3.44 10.64
C THR A 14 -0.60 2.01 10.97
N ALA A 15 -0.34 1.22 9.93
CA ALA A 15 0.02 -0.19 10.04
C ALA A 15 1.34 -0.44 9.32
N THR A 16 2.17 -1.29 9.93
CA THR A 16 3.44 -1.69 9.35
C THR A 16 3.36 -3.16 8.98
N PHE A 17 3.59 -3.47 7.73
CA PHE A 17 3.68 -4.83 7.20
C PHE A 17 5.14 -5.17 6.87
N ASN A 18 5.47 -6.45 6.98
CA ASN A 18 6.72 -7.02 6.51
C ASN A 18 6.45 -7.89 5.29
N LEU A 19 7.19 -7.65 4.21
CA LEU A 19 7.25 -8.51 3.04
C LEU A 19 7.88 -9.85 3.41
N THR A 20 7.39 -10.92 2.78
CA THR A 20 7.92 -12.28 2.91
C THR A 20 9.36 -12.34 2.38
N TYR A 21 9.64 -11.65 1.28
CA TYR A 21 11.00 -11.52 0.73
C TYR A 21 11.33 -10.06 0.42
N ARG A 22 12.63 -9.74 0.40
CA ARG A 22 13.11 -8.45 -0.10
C ARG A 22 12.78 -8.35 -1.58
N VAL A 23 12.23 -7.21 -1.98
CA VAL A 23 11.87 -6.91 -3.35
C VAL A 23 12.67 -5.72 -3.86
N GLY A 24 13.05 -5.76 -5.13
CA GLY A 24 13.66 -4.62 -5.81
C GLY A 24 12.60 -3.69 -6.40
N TRP A 25 13.07 -2.61 -7.03
CA TRP A 25 12.21 -1.60 -7.65
C TRP A 25 11.21 -2.18 -8.66
N GLU A 26 11.65 -3.07 -9.56
CA GLU A 26 10.79 -3.66 -10.59
C GLU A 26 9.61 -4.46 -9.99
N ASN A 27 9.87 -5.19 -8.91
CA ASN A 27 8.85 -5.94 -8.18
C ASN A 27 7.85 -4.98 -7.51
N ILE A 28 8.32 -3.87 -6.94
CA ILE A 28 7.45 -2.83 -6.38
C ILE A 28 6.57 -2.24 -7.49
N GLN A 29 7.14 -1.93 -8.66
CA GLN A 29 6.38 -1.42 -9.80
C GLN A 29 5.28 -2.39 -10.24
N LYS A 30 5.55 -3.70 -10.30
CA LYS A 30 4.55 -4.74 -10.61
C LYS A 30 3.41 -4.77 -9.59
N GLY A 31 3.76 -4.76 -8.30
CA GLY A 31 2.80 -4.73 -7.20
C GLY A 31 1.92 -3.48 -7.24
N VAL A 32 2.53 -2.30 -7.35
CA VAL A 32 1.82 -1.01 -7.38
C VAL A 32 1.02 -0.85 -8.68
N GLY A 33 1.55 -1.27 -9.83
CA GLY A 33 0.84 -1.25 -11.11
C GLY A 33 -0.40 -2.13 -11.12
N THR A 34 -0.35 -3.28 -10.43
CA THR A 34 -1.52 -4.14 -10.21
C THR A 34 -2.50 -3.49 -9.24
N ALA A 35 -2.01 -2.95 -8.12
CA ALA A 35 -2.83 -2.27 -7.14
C ALA A 35 -3.56 -1.05 -7.74
N TYR A 36 -2.91 -0.30 -8.63
CA TYR A 36 -3.44 0.90 -9.28
C TYR A 36 -4.84 0.70 -9.89
N ARG A 37 -5.11 -0.50 -10.44
CA ARG A 37 -6.41 -0.86 -11.03
C ARG A 37 -7.57 -0.86 -10.02
N TYR A 38 -7.24 -0.99 -8.74
CA TYR A 38 -8.19 -1.04 -7.63
C TYR A 38 -8.23 0.25 -6.81
N PHE A 39 -7.63 1.33 -7.32
CA PHE A 39 -7.72 2.65 -6.71
C PHE A 39 -8.50 3.63 -7.62
N LYS A 40 -9.22 4.55 -6.99
CA LYS A 40 -9.86 5.72 -7.62
C LYS A 40 -9.25 6.99 -7.05
N LYS A 41 -9.20 8.04 -7.86
CA LYS A 41 -8.54 9.32 -7.52
C LYS A 41 -7.11 9.05 -7.01
N THR A 42 -6.41 8.18 -7.72
CA THR A 42 -5.11 7.64 -7.34
C THR A 42 -4.03 8.67 -7.60
N GLU A 43 -3.08 8.77 -6.68
CA GLU A 43 -1.87 9.55 -6.83
C GLU A 43 -0.69 8.66 -6.44
N ILE A 44 0.35 8.68 -7.28
CA ILE A 44 1.60 7.97 -7.03
C ILE A 44 2.64 9.00 -6.62
N LEU A 45 3.37 8.69 -5.55
CA LEU A 45 4.50 9.48 -5.09
C LEU A 45 5.76 8.62 -5.18
N VAL A 46 6.84 9.24 -5.65
CA VAL A 46 8.18 8.66 -5.69
C VAL A 46 9.06 9.57 -4.83
N ASP A 47 9.65 9.03 -3.76
CA ASP A 47 10.37 9.82 -2.74
C ASP A 47 9.57 11.04 -2.26
N ASP A 48 8.30 10.81 -1.89
CA ASP A 48 7.33 11.83 -1.45
C ASP A 48 7.00 12.92 -2.48
N LYS A 49 7.43 12.77 -3.74
CA LYS A 49 7.10 13.69 -4.84
C LYS A 49 6.03 13.09 -5.74
N PRO A 50 4.92 13.79 -5.99
CA PRO A 50 3.87 13.28 -6.86
C PRO A 50 4.38 13.17 -8.30
N VAL A 51 4.07 12.04 -8.94
CA VAL A 51 4.40 11.77 -10.34
C VAL A 51 3.11 11.65 -11.15
N ASN A 52 3.13 12.17 -12.38
CA ASN A 52 1.97 12.14 -13.25
C ASN A 52 1.83 10.76 -13.90
N ILE A 53 0.93 9.94 -13.36
CA ILE A 53 0.66 8.57 -13.82
C ILE A 53 -0.76 8.51 -14.36
N THR A 54 -0.91 8.03 -15.59
CA THR A 54 -2.24 7.85 -16.21
C THR A 54 -2.69 6.41 -16.23
N SER A 55 -1.74 5.47 -16.22
CA SER A 55 -2.00 4.04 -16.31
C SER A 55 -1.03 3.22 -15.45
N GLY A 56 -1.40 1.96 -15.19
CA GLY A 56 -0.51 1.01 -14.50
C GLY A 56 0.79 0.73 -15.26
N GLU A 57 0.81 0.96 -16.58
CA GLU A 57 2.01 0.78 -17.41
C GLU A 57 3.02 1.92 -17.23
N ASP A 58 2.56 3.11 -16.88
CA ASP A 58 3.44 4.25 -16.62
C ASP A 58 4.26 4.02 -15.34
N ILE A 59 3.72 3.26 -14.39
CA ILE A 59 4.41 2.89 -13.15
C ILE A 59 5.67 2.07 -13.46
N MET A 60 5.62 1.18 -14.46
CA MET A 60 6.76 0.35 -14.88
C MET A 60 7.88 1.15 -15.53
N LYS A 61 7.62 2.40 -15.96
CA LYS A 61 8.61 3.28 -16.60
C LYS A 61 9.29 4.22 -15.60
N LEU A 62 8.91 4.18 -14.33
CA LEU A 62 9.52 5.00 -13.29
C LEU A 62 10.97 4.56 -13.04
N GLU A 63 11.88 5.54 -12.97
CA GLU A 63 13.26 5.29 -12.58
C GLU A 63 13.33 4.82 -11.12
N GLU A 64 14.37 4.04 -10.80
CA GLU A 64 14.59 3.52 -9.45
C GLU A 64 14.73 4.66 -8.42
N ALA A 65 13.99 4.53 -7.31
CA ALA A 65 13.98 5.49 -6.23
C ALA A 65 14.02 4.81 -4.86
N GLY A 66 14.01 5.61 -3.78
CA GLY A 66 14.04 5.11 -2.40
C GLY A 66 12.69 4.58 -1.93
N SER A 67 11.59 5.21 -2.33
CA SER A 67 10.24 4.77 -1.97
C SER A 67 9.21 5.03 -3.07
N MET A 68 8.14 4.24 -3.05
CA MET A 68 6.96 4.44 -3.87
C MET A 68 5.71 4.37 -3.01
N THR A 69 4.89 5.41 -3.08
CA THR A 69 3.61 5.49 -2.38
C THR A 69 2.47 5.51 -3.37
N ILE A 70 1.47 4.64 -3.16
CA ILE A 70 0.17 4.73 -3.80
C ILE A 70 -0.85 5.24 -2.79
N ARG A 71 -1.53 6.34 -3.12
CA ARG A 71 -2.63 6.87 -2.30
C ARG A 71 -3.88 7.11 -3.12
N GLY A 72 -5.05 6.88 -2.52
CA GLY A 72 -6.34 7.11 -3.17
C GLY A 72 -7.46 6.30 -2.51
N LEU A 73 -8.63 6.30 -3.12
CA LEU A 73 -9.76 5.51 -2.64
C LEU A 73 -9.70 4.08 -3.17
N SER A 74 -9.46 3.10 -2.31
CA SER A 74 -9.50 1.69 -2.72
C SER A 74 -10.92 1.25 -3.04
N THR A 75 -11.11 0.55 -4.16
CA THR A 75 -12.42 0.01 -4.57
C THR A 75 -12.78 -1.29 -3.84
N ILE A 76 -11.77 -1.99 -3.31
CA ILE A 76 -11.94 -3.26 -2.58
C ILE A 76 -12.37 -2.98 -1.14
N ILE A 77 -11.59 -2.15 -0.43
CA ILE A 77 -11.84 -1.81 0.98
C ILE A 77 -12.79 -0.61 1.11
N LYS A 78 -13.05 0.13 0.03
CA LYS A 78 -13.93 1.32 -0.01
C LYS A 78 -13.51 2.45 0.93
N VAL A 79 -12.23 2.51 1.30
CA VAL A 79 -11.63 3.57 2.14
C VAL A 79 -10.44 4.22 1.45
N PRO A 80 -10.14 5.49 1.78
CA PRO A 80 -8.87 6.09 1.42
C PRO A 80 -7.73 5.28 2.02
N LEU A 81 -6.82 4.80 1.17
CA LEU A 81 -5.62 4.08 1.56
C LEU A 81 -4.40 4.81 1.05
N MET A 82 -3.34 4.76 1.84
CA MET A 82 -1.99 5.14 1.46
C MET A 82 -1.08 3.97 1.77
N ILE A 83 -0.35 3.47 0.77
CA ILE A 83 0.57 2.34 0.92
C ILE A 83 1.93 2.79 0.42
N THR A 84 2.94 2.76 1.28
CA THR A 84 4.32 3.14 0.99
C THR A 84 5.21 1.91 1.00
N PHE A 85 5.81 1.64 -0.14
CA PHE A 85 6.83 0.64 -0.36
C PHE A 85 8.20 1.31 -0.31
N TYR A 86 9.16 0.68 0.34
CA TYR A 86 10.53 1.16 0.39
C TYR A 86 11.42 0.21 -0.41
N ASN A 87 12.19 0.77 -1.33
CA ASN A 87 13.16 0.00 -2.10
C ASN A 87 14.22 -0.55 -1.15
N GLN A 88 14.63 -1.81 -1.36
CA GLN A 88 15.64 -2.51 -0.57
C GLN A 88 15.28 -2.81 0.90
N LEU A 89 14.13 -2.36 1.40
CA LEU A 89 13.59 -2.72 2.71
C LEU A 89 12.48 -3.76 2.57
N GLN A 90 12.24 -4.52 3.65
CA GLN A 90 11.12 -5.47 3.71
C GLN A 90 9.86 -4.82 4.28
N THR A 91 9.95 -3.56 4.71
CA THR A 91 8.86 -2.87 5.39
C THR A 91 7.93 -2.22 4.40
N VAL A 92 6.63 -2.29 4.66
CA VAL A 92 5.57 -1.60 3.92
C VAL A 92 4.70 -0.88 4.92
N ASN A 93 4.53 0.42 4.75
CA ASN A 93 3.68 1.22 5.64
C ASN A 93 2.32 1.44 4.97
N VAL A 94 1.26 1.28 5.75
CA VAL A 94 -0.11 1.53 5.32
C VAL A 94 -0.73 2.56 6.23
N ALA A 95 -1.43 3.54 5.68
CA ALA A 95 -2.22 4.50 6.43
C ALA A 95 -3.64 4.60 5.88
N LEU A 96 -4.62 4.66 6.78
CA LEU A 96 -6.03 4.91 6.46
C LEU A 96 -6.74 5.67 7.57
N PRO A 97 -7.82 6.41 7.27
CA PRO A 97 -8.60 7.09 8.29
C PRO A 97 -9.37 6.09 9.17
N ALA A 98 -9.32 6.29 10.49
CA ALA A 98 -10.01 5.49 11.52
C ALA A 98 -11.51 5.85 11.66
N GLN A 99 -12.14 6.42 10.62
CA GLN A 99 -13.50 6.97 10.69
C GLN A 99 -14.59 5.99 10.23
N ASN A 100 -14.22 4.89 9.59
CA ASN A 100 -15.17 3.87 9.16
C ASN A 100 -15.50 2.90 10.30
N GLU A 101 -16.75 2.44 10.40
CA GLU A 101 -17.19 1.47 11.43
C GLU A 101 -16.36 0.17 11.44
N GLU A 102 -15.79 -0.25 10.30
CA GLU A 102 -14.89 -1.40 10.20
C GLU A 102 -13.50 -1.16 10.81
N PHE A 103 -13.09 0.10 10.95
CA PHE A 103 -11.75 0.52 11.36
C PHE A 103 -11.75 1.35 12.66
N SER A 104 -12.92 1.71 13.19
CA SER A 104 -13.10 2.36 14.48
C SER A 104 -13.00 1.31 15.61
N ASN A 105 -12.10 1.50 16.58
CA ASN A 105 -11.79 0.53 17.65
C ASN A 105 -11.32 -0.85 17.15
N THR A 106 -10.61 -0.90 16.02
CA THR A 106 -10.27 -2.15 15.37
C THR A 106 -9.04 -2.79 15.98
N ASP A 107 -9.27 -3.90 16.68
CA ASP A 107 -8.26 -4.81 17.20
C ASP A 107 -7.39 -5.38 16.05
N TYR A 108 -6.13 -5.69 16.34
CA TYR A 108 -5.12 -6.20 15.40
C TYR A 108 -5.68 -7.33 14.52
N GLN A 109 -6.48 -8.22 15.11
CA GLN A 109 -7.07 -9.36 14.41
C GLN A 109 -8.08 -8.92 13.33
N LYS A 110 -8.95 -7.97 13.63
CA LYS A 110 -9.94 -7.47 12.67
C LYS A 110 -9.26 -6.72 11.53
N PHE A 111 -8.25 -5.91 11.86
CA PHE A 111 -7.45 -5.20 10.87
C PHE A 111 -6.76 -6.18 9.92
N ASN A 112 -6.11 -7.20 10.47
CA ASN A 112 -5.40 -8.20 9.70
C ASN A 112 -6.34 -9.06 8.83
N MET A 113 -7.54 -9.39 9.33
CA MET A 113 -8.53 -10.12 8.53
C MET A 113 -9.03 -9.32 7.32
N SER A 114 -9.26 -8.01 7.48
CA SER A 114 -9.76 -7.17 6.38
C SER A 114 -8.66 -6.80 5.39
N LEU A 115 -7.50 -6.35 5.88
CA LEU A 115 -6.45 -5.78 5.04
C LEU A 115 -5.38 -6.79 4.64
N GLY A 116 -5.17 -7.85 5.43
CA GLY A 116 -4.11 -8.84 5.20
C GLY A 116 -4.22 -9.53 3.84
N GLN A 117 -5.42 -10.01 3.48
CA GLN A 117 -5.65 -10.64 2.17
C GLN A 117 -5.37 -9.69 1.00
N TYR A 118 -5.67 -8.40 1.18
CA TYR A 118 -5.39 -7.38 0.17
C TYR A 118 -3.88 -7.15 0.02
N MET A 119 -3.15 -7.04 1.13
CA MET A 119 -1.70 -6.90 1.13
C MET A 119 -1.01 -8.15 0.56
N ASP A 120 -1.49 -9.36 0.89
CA ASP A 120 -1.00 -10.62 0.32
C ASP A 120 -1.17 -10.66 -1.20
N SER A 121 -2.31 -10.16 -1.70
CA SER A 121 -2.58 -10.09 -3.13
C SER A 121 -1.63 -9.13 -3.85
N ILE A 122 -1.30 -7.99 -3.22
CA ILE A 122 -0.31 -7.05 -3.76
C ILE A 122 1.08 -7.69 -3.76
N GLU A 123 1.47 -8.37 -2.68
CA GLU A 123 2.74 -9.07 -2.60
C GLU A 123 2.87 -10.14 -3.69
N LEU A 124 1.84 -10.96 -3.89
CA LEU A 124 1.83 -11.96 -4.96
C LEU A 124 1.97 -11.32 -6.34
N ALA A 125 1.40 -10.13 -6.56
CA ALA A 125 1.54 -9.40 -7.80
C ALA A 125 2.94 -8.86 -8.04
N MET A 126 3.76 -8.67 -6.99
CA MET A 126 5.16 -8.25 -7.15
C MET A 126 6.04 -9.31 -7.84
N TYR A 127 5.63 -10.59 -7.79
CA TYR A 127 6.36 -11.71 -8.38
C TYR A 127 5.76 -12.22 -9.70
N ARG A 128 4.72 -11.55 -10.21
CA ARG A 128 4.09 -11.85 -11.50
C ARG A 128 4.62 -10.92 -12.58
#